data_AF-A0A239M238-F1
#
_entry.id   AF-A0A239M238-F1
#
_cell.length_a   1.000
_cell.length_b   1.000
_cell.length_c   1.000
_cell.angle_alpha   90.00
_cell.angle_beta   90.00
_cell.angle_gamma   90.00
#
_symmetry.space_group_name_H-M   'P 1'
#
loop_
_entity.id
_entity.type
_entity.pdbx_description
1 polymer ?
#
loop_
_entity_poly.entity_id
_entity_poly.type
_entity_poly.pdbx_seq_one_letter_code
_entity_poly.pdbx_strand_id
1 'polypeptide(L)'
;MSNELAPSDPARFGLTTFSSLLPVREHIVGEDPGSFQGFHDGIMQSLAPVTPYESVIAENLVAIEWELIQHRRMRDAGLRKIIGDAICDAVVKKEKAAHDDALDEAWDSHVESGGTEDDWEAPFSFDRDDAAVKGRDLATRAISREDVEFAAACDEIDAMGIEVVELMGEAYRSSSVTVRKHEEKLQELERRRREVKRDFDALQKARPVEAEVIEL
;
A
#
# COMPACT_ATOMS: atom_id res chain seq x y z
N MET A 1 7.99 -50.27 -32.69
CA MET A 1 8.17 -49.07 -33.52
C MET A 1 8.37 -47.90 -32.57
N SER A 2 9.62 -47.69 -32.14
CA SER A 2 9.98 -46.61 -31.23
C SER A 2 10.02 -45.31 -32.03
N ASN A 3 9.05 -44.42 -31.82
CA ASN A 3 9.14 -43.06 -32.30
C ASN A 3 10.11 -42.31 -31.38
N GLU A 4 11.40 -42.38 -31.70
CA GLU A 4 12.36 -41.40 -31.18
C GLU A 4 12.03 -40.05 -31.82
N LEU A 5 11.21 -39.26 -31.13
CA LEU A 5 11.06 -37.84 -31.44
C LEU A 5 12.42 -37.20 -31.18
N ALA A 6 13.11 -36.80 -32.24
CA ALA A 6 14.34 -36.02 -32.13
C ALA A 6 14.08 -34.81 -31.21
N PRO A 7 15.00 -34.50 -30.27
CA PRO A 7 14.84 -33.33 -29.42
C PRO A 7 14.71 -32.09 -30.30
N SER A 8 13.61 -31.36 -30.12
CA SER A 8 13.30 -30.18 -30.91
C SER A 8 14.32 -29.10 -30.61
N ASP A 9 15.08 -28.67 -31.63
CA ASP A 9 16.07 -27.61 -31.51
C ASP A 9 15.39 -26.25 -31.22
N PRO A 10 15.56 -25.67 -30.01
CA PRO A 10 14.94 -24.41 -29.62
C PRO A 10 15.40 -23.23 -30.51
N ALA A 11 16.61 -23.30 -31.07
CA ALA A 11 17.16 -22.25 -31.93
C ALA A 11 16.34 -22.06 -33.22
N ARG A 12 15.58 -23.07 -33.65
CA ARG A 12 14.65 -22.97 -34.80
C ARG A 12 13.51 -21.98 -34.59
N PHE A 13 13.21 -21.63 -33.34
CA PHE A 13 12.18 -20.65 -32.99
C PHE A 13 12.75 -19.27 -32.67
N GLY A 14 14.07 -19.06 -32.81
CA GLY A 14 14.72 -17.80 -32.44
C GLY A 14 14.72 -17.52 -30.94
N LEU A 15 14.43 -18.53 -30.11
CA LEU A 15 14.37 -18.42 -28.66
C LEU A 15 15.72 -18.80 -28.07
N THR A 16 16.39 -17.84 -27.43
CA THR A 16 17.62 -18.10 -26.68
C THR A 16 17.33 -18.73 -25.32
N THR A 17 16.15 -18.46 -24.75
CA THR A 17 15.65 -19.02 -23.49
C THR A 17 14.12 -19.07 -23.54
N PHE A 18 13.49 -20.00 -22.80
CA PHE A 18 12.02 -20.10 -22.76
C PHE A 18 11.36 -18.82 -22.19
N SER A 19 12.04 -18.11 -21.29
CA SER A 19 11.56 -16.84 -20.71
C SER A 19 11.42 -15.72 -21.74
N SER A 20 12.11 -15.78 -22.89
CA SER A 20 11.93 -14.82 -23.98
C SER A 20 10.54 -14.85 -24.64
N LEU A 21 9.74 -15.90 -24.36
CA LEU A 21 8.33 -15.97 -24.77
C LEU A 21 7.40 -15.17 -23.86
N LEU A 22 7.86 -14.79 -22.67
CA LEU A 22 7.06 -14.04 -21.72
C LEU A 22 7.09 -12.54 -22.08
N PRO A 23 5.96 -11.83 -22.00
CA PRO A 23 5.92 -10.41 -22.27
C PRO A 23 6.84 -9.67 -21.29
N VAL A 24 7.67 -8.76 -21.82
CA VAL A 24 8.51 -7.89 -20.99
C VAL A 24 7.60 -7.00 -20.15
N ARG A 25 7.86 -6.95 -18.85
CA ARG A 25 7.11 -6.10 -17.94
C ARG A 25 7.52 -4.65 -18.10
N GLU A 26 6.58 -3.78 -18.39
CA GLU A 26 6.78 -2.32 -18.39
C GLU A 26 6.69 -1.75 -16.97
N HIS A 27 7.31 -0.58 -16.73
CA HIS A 27 7.26 0.09 -15.43
C HIS A 27 5.87 0.69 -15.16
N ILE A 28 5.41 0.62 -13.91
CA ILE A 28 4.17 1.26 -13.46
C ILE A 28 4.51 2.46 -12.57
N VAL A 29 3.79 3.57 -12.74
CA VAL A 29 3.96 4.76 -11.89
C VAL A 29 3.68 4.40 -10.42
N GLY A 30 4.57 4.85 -9.53
CA GLY A 30 4.48 4.58 -8.08
C GLY A 30 5.29 3.36 -7.63
N GLU A 31 5.89 2.62 -8.55
CA GLU A 31 6.91 1.61 -8.23
C GLU A 31 8.27 2.26 -7.99
N ASP A 32 9.02 1.71 -7.04
CA ASP A 32 10.38 2.15 -6.81
C ASP A 32 11.29 1.54 -7.90
N PRO A 33 12.09 2.33 -8.62
CA PRO A 33 12.91 1.85 -9.72
C PRO A 33 13.83 0.69 -9.30
N GLY A 34 13.83 -0.39 -10.08
CA GLY A 34 14.68 -1.57 -9.83
C GLY A 34 14.15 -2.55 -8.77
N SER A 35 13.14 -2.18 -7.97
CA SER A 35 12.61 -3.05 -6.91
C SER A 35 11.99 -4.33 -7.47
N PHE A 36 11.31 -4.26 -8.62
CA PHE A 36 10.78 -5.46 -9.28
C PHE A 36 11.91 -6.40 -9.71
N GLN A 37 12.99 -5.88 -10.29
CA GLN A 37 14.10 -6.70 -10.76
C GLN A 37 14.80 -7.41 -9.60
N GLY A 38 15.11 -6.68 -8.52
CA GLY A 38 15.72 -7.28 -7.32
C GLY A 38 14.81 -8.33 -6.66
N PHE A 39 13.49 -8.06 -6.64
CA PHE A 39 12.50 -9.02 -6.15
C PHE A 39 12.44 -10.28 -7.02
N HIS A 40 12.32 -10.10 -8.34
CA HIS A 40 12.31 -11.16 -9.33
C HIS A 40 13.55 -12.06 -9.18
N ASP A 41 14.74 -11.46 -9.16
CA ASP A 41 16.00 -12.20 -9.10
C ASP A 41 16.11 -13.02 -7.79
N GLY A 42 15.70 -12.44 -6.66
CA GLY A 42 15.68 -13.14 -5.37
C GLY A 42 14.72 -14.32 -5.33
N ILE A 43 13.51 -14.18 -5.90
CA ILE A 43 12.53 -15.27 -5.98
C ILE A 43 13.01 -16.35 -6.94
N MET A 44 13.50 -15.98 -8.12
CA MET A 44 14.01 -16.93 -9.12
C MET A 44 15.21 -17.71 -8.59
N GLN A 45 16.12 -17.06 -7.87
CA GLN A 45 17.23 -17.73 -7.18
C GLN A 45 16.73 -18.74 -6.13
N SER A 46 15.67 -18.37 -5.38
CA SER A 46 15.11 -19.23 -4.32
C SER A 46 14.35 -20.44 -4.88
N LEU A 47 13.63 -20.24 -5.98
CA LEU A 47 12.86 -21.29 -6.64
C LEU A 47 13.77 -22.24 -7.45
N ALA A 48 14.90 -21.74 -7.96
CA ALA A 48 15.87 -22.49 -8.75
C ALA A 48 15.19 -23.43 -9.79
N PRO A 49 14.37 -22.89 -10.71
CA PRO A 49 13.76 -23.69 -11.76
C PRO A 49 14.85 -24.26 -12.68
N VAL A 50 14.76 -25.55 -12.98
CA VAL A 50 15.74 -26.28 -13.81
C VAL A 50 15.16 -26.59 -15.18
N THR A 51 13.83 -26.75 -15.27
CA THR A 51 13.16 -27.01 -16.55
C THR A 51 12.51 -25.73 -17.12
N PRO A 52 12.30 -25.66 -18.46
CA PRO A 52 11.56 -24.55 -19.06
C PRO A 52 10.17 -24.37 -18.47
N TYR A 53 9.46 -25.45 -18.20
CA TYR A 53 8.12 -25.39 -17.62
C TYR A 53 8.13 -24.92 -16.16
N GLU A 54 9.09 -25.40 -15.34
CA GLU A 54 9.30 -24.87 -14.00
C GLU A 54 9.57 -23.35 -14.04
N SER A 55 10.30 -22.87 -15.05
CA SER A 55 10.58 -21.44 -15.22
C SER A 55 9.29 -20.64 -15.46
N VAL A 56 8.36 -21.13 -16.27
CA VAL A 56 7.05 -20.48 -16.48
C VAL A 56 6.23 -20.39 -15.20
N ILE A 57 6.20 -21.49 -14.43
CA ILE A 57 5.45 -21.53 -13.17
C ILE A 57 6.10 -20.60 -12.14
N ALA A 58 7.43 -20.55 -12.09
CA ALA A 58 8.19 -19.63 -11.25
C ALA A 58 7.90 -18.15 -11.61
N GLU A 59 7.88 -17.81 -12.89
CA GLU A 59 7.55 -16.46 -13.38
C GLU A 59 6.11 -16.05 -13.02
N ASN A 60 5.15 -16.98 -13.13
CA ASN A 60 3.77 -16.74 -12.68
C ASN A 60 3.72 -16.50 -11.15
N LEU A 61 4.52 -17.23 -10.37
CA LEU A 61 4.63 -17.01 -8.93
C LEU A 61 5.25 -15.65 -8.61
N VAL A 62 6.31 -15.23 -9.32
CA VAL A 62 6.90 -13.89 -9.19
C VAL A 62 5.84 -12.81 -9.46
N ALA A 63 5.07 -12.94 -10.55
CA ALA A 63 4.03 -11.99 -10.89
C ALA A 63 2.96 -11.87 -9.79
N ILE A 64 2.46 -13.00 -9.27
CA ILE A 64 1.45 -13.02 -8.21
C ILE A 64 1.99 -12.39 -6.91
N GLU A 65 3.21 -12.76 -6.50
CA GLU A 65 3.81 -12.22 -5.28
C GLU A 65 4.08 -10.73 -5.41
N TRP A 66 4.50 -10.25 -6.57
CA TRP A 66 4.66 -8.83 -6.83
C TRP A 66 3.33 -8.07 -6.76
N GLU A 67 2.28 -8.59 -7.41
CA GLU A 67 0.94 -8.03 -7.32
C GLU A 67 0.42 -7.99 -5.87
N LEU A 68 0.71 -9.01 -5.05
CA LEU A 68 0.38 -9.00 -3.62
C LEU A 68 1.03 -7.83 -2.88
N ILE A 69 2.31 -7.59 -3.12
CA ILE A 69 3.04 -6.46 -2.52
C ILE A 69 2.44 -5.12 -2.97
N GLN A 70 2.16 -4.97 -4.26
CA GLN A 70 1.52 -3.77 -4.81
C GLN A 70 0.15 -3.52 -4.19
N HIS A 71 -0.70 -4.54 -4.10
CA HIS A 71 -2.03 -4.43 -3.51
C HIS A 71 -2.00 -4.05 -2.03
N ARG A 72 -1.04 -4.58 -1.26
CA ARG A 72 -0.83 -4.15 0.14
C ARG A 72 -0.43 -2.68 0.21
N ARG A 73 0.55 -2.25 -0.61
CA ARG A 73 0.98 -0.85 -0.66
C ARG A 73 -0.16 0.10 -1.04
N MET A 74 -0.98 -0.25 -2.04
CA MET A 74 -2.14 0.54 -2.46
C MET A 74 -3.23 0.59 -1.39
N ARG A 75 -3.53 -0.54 -0.74
CA ARG A 75 -4.46 -0.60 0.41
C ARG A 75 -3.98 0.31 1.53
N ASP A 76 -2.72 0.20 1.93
CA ASP A 76 -2.16 0.96 3.04
C ASP A 76 -2.08 2.46 2.74
N ALA A 77 -1.83 2.84 1.48
CA ALA A 77 -1.93 4.22 1.03
C ALA A 77 -3.36 4.76 1.11
N GLY A 78 -4.36 3.94 0.75
CA GLY A 78 -5.77 4.28 0.89
C GLY A 78 -6.19 4.49 2.35
N LEU A 79 -5.76 3.59 3.25
CA LEU A 79 -6.01 3.72 4.69
C LEU A 79 -5.35 4.98 5.27
N ARG A 80 -4.08 5.23 4.93
CA ARG A 80 -3.37 6.46 5.34
C ARG A 80 -4.07 7.73 4.87
N LYS A 81 -4.64 7.72 3.66
CA LYS A 81 -5.43 8.84 3.15
C LYS A 81 -6.68 9.08 4.01
N ILE A 82 -7.45 8.03 4.31
CA ILE A 82 -8.66 8.14 5.15
C ILE A 82 -8.33 8.71 6.53
N ILE A 83 -7.26 8.21 7.15
CA ILE A 83 -6.77 8.72 8.44
C ILE A 83 -6.35 10.19 8.32
N GLY A 84 -5.60 10.55 7.29
CA GLY A 84 -5.15 11.92 7.07
C GLY A 84 -6.28 12.90 6.83
N ASP A 85 -7.30 12.52 6.05
CA ASP A 85 -8.50 13.33 5.81
C ASP A 85 -9.25 13.58 7.14
N ALA A 86 -9.41 12.54 7.97
CA ALA A 86 -10.04 12.64 9.28
C ALA A 86 -9.25 13.52 10.27
N ILE A 87 -7.91 13.44 10.29
CA ILE A 87 -7.05 14.35 11.06
C ILE A 87 -7.24 15.80 10.60
N CYS A 88 -7.28 16.03 9.28
CA CYS A 88 -7.47 17.38 8.74
C CYS A 88 -8.83 17.96 9.15
N ASP A 89 -9.90 17.18 9.05
CA ASP A 89 -11.24 17.60 9.45
C ASP A 89 -11.31 17.91 10.96
N ALA A 90 -10.63 17.10 11.78
CA ALA A 90 -10.53 17.33 13.22
C ALA A 90 -9.83 18.65 13.57
N VAL A 91 -8.69 18.93 12.93
CA VAL A 91 -7.96 20.18 13.14
C VAL A 91 -8.81 21.37 12.70
N VAL A 92 -9.44 21.31 11.53
CA VAL A 92 -10.33 22.38 11.05
C VAL A 92 -11.48 22.62 12.03
N LYS A 93 -12.07 21.55 12.58
CA LYS A 93 -13.13 21.65 13.58
C LYS A 93 -12.65 22.30 14.88
N LYS A 94 -11.46 21.93 15.35
CA LYS A 94 -10.85 22.50 16.56
C LYS A 94 -10.53 23.98 16.39
N GLU A 95 -9.90 24.37 15.28
CA GLU A 95 -9.58 25.77 15.00
C GLU A 95 -10.85 26.61 14.84
N LYS A 96 -11.90 26.04 14.22
CA LYS A 96 -13.19 26.71 14.13
C LYS A 96 -13.83 26.91 15.51
N ALA A 97 -13.82 25.90 16.37
CA ALA A 97 -14.35 26.04 17.73
C ALA A 97 -13.62 27.13 18.51
N ALA A 98 -12.28 27.17 18.43
CA ALA A 98 -11.49 28.21 19.07
C ALA A 98 -11.77 29.62 18.50
N HIS A 99 -12.01 29.73 17.20
CA HIS A 99 -12.44 30.98 16.57
C HIS A 99 -13.82 31.43 17.06
N ASP A 100 -14.78 30.51 17.14
CA ASP A 100 -16.14 30.80 17.58
C ASP A 100 -16.13 31.24 19.06
N ASP A 101 -15.36 30.54 19.93
CA ASP A 101 -15.16 30.94 21.33
C ASP A 101 -14.55 32.35 21.46
N ALA A 102 -13.59 32.69 20.59
CA ALA A 102 -12.96 34.01 20.59
C ALA A 102 -13.90 35.12 20.07
N LEU A 103 -14.79 34.80 19.12
CA LEU A 103 -15.83 35.73 18.68
C LEU A 103 -16.86 35.97 19.78
N ASP A 104 -17.25 34.93 20.52
CA ASP A 104 -18.16 35.06 21.66
C ASP A 104 -17.56 35.96 22.75
N GLU A 105 -16.27 35.81 23.08
CA GLU A 105 -15.57 36.69 24.03
C GLU A 105 -15.48 38.14 23.54
N ALA A 106 -15.21 38.34 22.24
CA ALA A 106 -15.17 39.67 21.64
C ALA A 106 -16.56 40.33 21.63
N TRP A 107 -17.60 39.54 21.39
CA TRP A 107 -18.99 39.97 21.44
C TRP A 107 -19.38 40.40 22.86
N ASP A 108 -19.07 39.60 23.87
CA ASP A 108 -19.32 39.93 25.27
C ASP A 108 -18.64 41.25 25.66
N SER A 109 -17.38 41.45 25.25
CA SER A 109 -16.63 42.69 25.49
C SER A 109 -17.26 43.92 24.80
N HIS A 110 -17.82 43.76 23.60
CA HIS A 110 -18.53 44.82 22.87
C HIS A 110 -19.82 45.21 23.58
N VAL A 111 -20.60 44.22 24.01
CA VAL A 111 -21.82 44.44 24.80
C VAL A 111 -21.51 45.14 26.13
N GLU A 112 -20.44 44.73 26.83
CA GLU A 112 -19.99 45.40 28.07
C GLU A 112 -19.60 46.86 27.84
N SER A 113 -19.06 47.18 26.66
CA SER A 113 -18.70 48.53 26.25
C SER A 113 -19.90 49.38 25.82
N GLY A 114 -21.12 48.82 25.89
CA GLY A 114 -22.36 49.48 25.53
C GLY A 114 -22.72 49.37 24.05
N GLY A 115 -22.00 48.54 23.28
CA GLY A 115 -22.35 48.18 21.91
C GLY A 115 -23.59 47.29 21.84
N THR A 116 -24.22 47.26 20.67
CA THR A 116 -25.38 46.43 20.34
C THR A 116 -25.08 45.50 19.17
N GLU A 117 -26.09 44.77 18.70
CA GLU A 117 -25.95 43.92 17.50
C GLU A 117 -25.86 44.78 16.23
N ASP A 118 -26.49 45.95 16.23
CA ASP A 118 -26.59 46.83 15.05
C ASP A 118 -25.23 47.48 14.69
N ASP A 119 -24.35 47.67 15.66
CA ASP A 119 -23.01 48.25 15.49
C ASP A 119 -21.88 47.20 15.62
N TRP A 120 -22.24 45.91 15.61
CA TRP A 120 -21.27 44.82 15.66
C TRP A 120 -20.54 44.65 14.33
N GLU A 121 -19.21 44.69 14.41
CA GLU A 121 -18.33 44.26 13.33
C GLU A 121 -17.37 43.21 13.89
N ALA A 122 -17.46 41.99 13.37
CA ALA A 122 -16.59 40.91 13.80
C ALA A 122 -15.10 41.32 13.60
N PRO A 123 -14.28 41.32 14.66
CA PRO A 123 -12.92 41.87 14.61
C PRO A 123 -11.95 41.02 13.78
N PHE A 124 -12.30 39.76 13.51
CA PHE A 124 -11.54 38.81 12.72
C PHE A 124 -12.48 37.78 12.10
N SER A 125 -11.97 37.03 11.11
CA SER A 125 -12.70 35.96 10.42
C SER A 125 -11.92 34.65 10.46
N PHE A 126 -12.66 33.54 10.37
CA PHE A 126 -12.07 32.21 10.37
C PHE A 126 -11.34 31.92 9.05
N ASP A 127 -10.03 31.70 9.13
CA ASP A 127 -9.23 31.23 8.01
C ASP A 127 -9.25 29.69 7.93
N ARG A 128 -10.19 29.19 7.12
CA ARG A 128 -10.33 27.75 6.88
C ARG A 128 -9.13 27.15 6.15
N ASP A 129 -8.49 27.91 5.27
CA ASP A 129 -7.38 27.40 4.46
C ASP A 129 -6.13 27.21 5.31
N ASP A 130 -5.85 28.15 6.22
CA ASP A 130 -4.80 28.02 7.23
C ASP A 130 -5.04 26.79 8.13
N ALA A 131 -6.27 26.62 8.64
CA ALA A 131 -6.64 25.45 9.44
C ALA A 131 -6.44 24.13 8.66
N ALA A 132 -6.78 24.12 7.36
CA ALA A 132 -6.55 22.95 6.51
C ALA A 132 -5.06 22.69 6.22
N VAL A 133 -4.23 23.73 6.17
CA VAL A 133 -2.76 23.58 6.06
C VAL A 133 -2.20 22.94 7.33
N LYS A 134 -2.59 23.43 8.51
CA LYS A 134 -2.22 22.82 9.81
C LYS A 134 -2.65 21.36 9.90
N GLY A 135 -3.88 21.06 9.46
CA GLY A 135 -4.40 19.70 9.41
C GLY A 135 -3.58 18.76 8.53
N ARG A 136 -3.20 19.23 7.33
CA ARG A 136 -2.34 18.47 6.39
C ARG A 136 -0.93 18.28 6.92
N ASP A 137 -0.38 19.27 7.62
CA ASP A 137 0.93 19.15 8.28
C ASP A 137 0.89 18.03 9.34
N LEU A 138 -0.08 18.08 10.26
CA LEU A 138 -0.25 17.05 11.28
C LEU A 138 -0.45 15.66 10.67
N ALA A 139 -1.29 15.53 9.64
CA ALA A 139 -1.49 14.27 8.93
C ALA A 139 -0.19 13.74 8.27
N THR A 140 0.69 14.63 7.80
CA THR A 140 1.99 14.26 7.22
C THR A 140 2.93 13.75 8.30
N ARG A 141 3.02 14.44 9.44
CA ARG A 141 3.82 14.02 10.61
C ARG A 141 3.34 12.68 11.17
N ALA A 142 2.03 12.43 11.17
CA ALA A 142 1.41 11.19 11.62
C ALA A 142 1.72 9.95 10.75
N ILE A 143 2.41 10.12 9.62
CA ILE A 143 2.92 9.01 8.79
C ILE A 143 4.43 9.06 8.58
N SER A 144 5.12 9.90 9.35
CA SER A 144 6.58 10.02 9.29
C SER A 144 7.25 8.70 9.66
N ARG A 145 8.43 8.48 9.09
CA ARG A 145 9.30 7.35 9.47
C ARG A 145 10.16 7.67 10.69
N GLU A 146 10.21 8.93 11.10
CA GLU A 146 10.95 9.38 12.26
C GLU A 146 10.10 9.18 13.53
N ASP A 147 10.53 8.29 14.42
CA ASP A 147 9.75 7.88 15.60
C ASP A 147 9.35 9.08 16.49
N VAL A 148 10.23 10.07 16.61
CA VAL A 148 9.98 11.27 17.43
C VAL A 148 8.89 12.15 16.83
N GLU A 149 8.90 12.33 15.51
CA GLU A 149 7.90 13.15 14.80
C GLU A 149 6.54 12.46 14.78
N PHE A 150 6.53 11.15 14.57
CA PHE A 150 5.33 10.33 14.64
C PHE A 150 4.70 10.35 16.04
N ALA A 151 5.49 10.14 17.10
CA ALA A 151 5.01 10.15 18.48
C ALA A 151 4.42 11.52 18.86
N ALA A 152 5.08 12.62 18.50
CA ALA A 152 4.57 13.96 18.75
C ALA A 152 3.24 14.23 18.01
N ALA A 153 3.08 13.71 16.79
CA ALA A 153 1.82 13.80 16.07
C ALA A 153 0.70 12.98 16.74
N CYS A 154 1.00 11.79 17.27
CA CYS A 154 0.04 11.00 18.03
C CYS A 154 -0.41 11.72 19.30
N ASP A 155 0.52 12.29 20.08
CA ASP A 155 0.21 13.06 21.29
C ASP A 155 -0.68 14.27 20.96
N GLU A 156 -0.42 14.95 19.85
CA GLU A 156 -1.24 16.07 19.38
C GLU A 156 -2.66 15.63 18.99
N ILE A 157 -2.79 14.48 18.32
CA ILE A 157 -4.10 13.89 17.93
C ILE A 157 -4.90 13.50 19.19
N ASP A 158 -4.26 12.83 20.15
CA ASP A 158 -4.89 12.46 21.42
C ASP A 158 -5.31 13.70 22.22
N ALA A 159 -4.50 14.77 22.21
CA ALA A 159 -4.84 16.05 22.85
C ALA A 159 -6.04 16.76 22.20
N MET A 160 -6.41 16.41 20.97
CA MET A 160 -7.67 16.85 20.35
C MET A 160 -8.88 15.99 20.76
N GLY A 161 -8.69 14.99 21.62
CA GLY A 161 -9.71 14.07 22.07
C GLY A 161 -10.01 12.94 21.08
N ILE A 162 -9.08 12.67 20.15
CA ILE A 162 -9.21 11.60 19.15
C ILE A 162 -8.24 10.50 19.53
N GLU A 163 -8.78 9.36 19.98
CA GLU A 163 -7.95 8.19 20.25
C GLU A 163 -7.38 7.62 18.94
N VAL A 164 -6.05 7.59 18.82
CA VAL A 164 -5.35 7.14 17.61
C VAL A 164 -5.75 5.73 17.17
N VAL A 165 -5.98 4.82 18.13
CA VAL A 165 -6.40 3.43 17.83
C VAL A 165 -7.82 3.40 17.27
N GLU A 166 -8.73 4.21 17.80
CA GLU A 166 -10.10 4.27 17.29
C GLU A 166 -10.15 4.93 15.92
N LEU A 167 -9.32 5.94 15.67
CA LEU A 167 -9.13 6.54 14.35
C LEU A 167 -8.65 5.50 13.32
N MET A 168 -7.68 4.67 13.69
CA MET A 168 -7.24 3.55 12.86
C MET A 168 -8.38 2.54 12.64
N GLY A 169 -9.07 2.13 13.71
CA GLY A 169 -10.19 1.20 13.64
C GLY A 169 -11.31 1.68 12.72
N GLU A 170 -11.66 2.97 12.81
CA GLU A 170 -12.65 3.59 11.94
C GLU A 170 -12.16 3.61 10.49
N ALA A 171 -10.88 3.86 10.21
CA ALA A 171 -10.36 3.80 8.85
C ALA A 171 -10.49 2.39 8.22
N TYR A 172 -10.33 1.33 9.02
CA TYR A 172 -10.58 -0.05 8.55
C TYR A 172 -12.07 -0.34 8.34
N ARG A 173 -12.97 0.16 9.22
CA ARG A 173 -14.42 -0.07 9.13
C ARG A 173 -15.10 0.76 8.03
N SER A 174 -14.76 2.04 7.94
CA SER A 174 -15.26 3.00 6.96
C SER A 174 -14.55 2.90 5.60
N SER A 175 -13.68 1.90 5.45
CA SER A 175 -12.81 1.76 4.30
C SER A 175 -13.57 1.91 2.99
N SER A 176 -13.04 2.78 2.13
CA SER A 176 -13.69 3.12 0.87
C SER A 176 -13.80 1.89 -0.04
N VAL A 177 -14.68 1.97 -1.04
CA VAL A 177 -14.82 0.93 -2.08
C VAL A 177 -13.47 0.56 -2.71
N THR A 178 -12.51 1.48 -2.78
CA THR A 178 -11.18 1.23 -3.34
C THR A 178 -10.29 0.40 -2.41
N VAL A 179 -10.28 0.65 -1.09
CA VAL A 179 -9.53 -0.15 -0.12
C VAL A 179 -10.05 -1.58 -0.09
N ARG A 180 -11.38 -1.74 -0.03
CA ARG A 180 -12.03 -3.07 -0.03
C ARG A 180 -11.70 -3.89 -1.27
N LYS A 181 -11.66 -3.26 -2.46
CA LYS A 181 -11.25 -3.94 -3.70
C LYS A 181 -9.85 -4.52 -3.61
N HIS A 182 -8.91 -3.82 -2.97
CA HIS A 182 -7.57 -4.35 -2.77
C HIS A 182 -7.57 -5.51 -1.78
N GLU A 183 -8.35 -5.45 -0.69
CA GLU A 183 -8.47 -6.56 0.28
C GLU A 183 -9.05 -7.84 -0.33
N GLU A 184 -10.13 -7.71 -1.11
CA GLU A 184 -10.73 -8.83 -1.84
C GLU A 184 -9.71 -9.44 -2.82
N LYS A 185 -8.99 -8.60 -3.55
CA LYS A 185 -7.96 -9.06 -4.50
C LYS A 185 -6.78 -9.73 -3.80
N LEU A 186 -6.38 -9.25 -2.62
CA LEU A 186 -5.33 -9.89 -1.82
C LEU A 186 -5.70 -11.33 -1.47
N GLN A 187 -6.94 -11.57 -1.01
CA GLN A 187 -7.39 -12.93 -0.68
C GLN A 187 -7.38 -13.86 -1.90
N GLU A 188 -7.85 -13.35 -3.05
CA GLU A 188 -7.83 -14.09 -4.33
C GLU A 188 -6.39 -14.46 -4.73
N LEU A 189 -5.48 -13.49 -4.69
CA LEU A 189 -4.07 -13.67 -5.05
C LEU A 189 -3.37 -14.63 -4.08
N GLU A 190 -3.63 -14.56 -2.77
CA GLU A 190 -3.07 -15.48 -1.79
C GLU A 190 -3.54 -16.93 -1.98
N ARG A 191 -4.78 -17.13 -2.46
CA ARG A 191 -5.26 -18.46 -2.86
C ARG A 191 -4.52 -18.95 -4.10
N ARG A 192 -4.46 -18.12 -5.15
CA ARG A 192 -3.80 -18.47 -6.42
C ARG A 192 -2.31 -18.75 -6.23
N ARG A 193 -1.62 -17.95 -5.41
CA ARG A 193 -0.22 -18.16 -5.00
C ARG A 193 0.00 -19.54 -4.38
N ARG A 194 -0.88 -19.98 -3.47
CA ARG A 194 -0.81 -21.30 -2.83
C ARG A 194 -1.10 -22.44 -3.80
N GLU A 195 -1.92 -22.23 -4.82
CA GLU A 195 -2.14 -23.19 -5.91
C GLU A 195 -0.88 -23.33 -6.77
N VAL A 196 -0.40 -22.22 -7.33
CA VAL A 196 0.79 -22.19 -8.20
C VAL A 196 2.03 -22.73 -7.48
N LYS A 197 2.23 -22.37 -6.20
CA LYS A 197 3.36 -22.90 -5.41
C LYS A 197 3.26 -24.41 -5.20
N ARG A 198 2.06 -24.96 -4.99
CA ARG A 198 1.88 -26.42 -4.86
C ARG A 198 2.21 -27.14 -6.16
N ASP A 199 1.80 -26.58 -7.30
CA ASP A 199 2.12 -27.13 -8.61
C ASP A 199 3.63 -27.10 -8.86
N PHE A 200 4.29 -25.98 -8.53
CA PHE A 200 5.75 -25.85 -8.60
C PHE A 200 6.46 -26.89 -7.71
N ASP A 201 6.01 -27.07 -6.47
CA ASP A 201 6.60 -28.03 -5.54
C ASP A 201 6.41 -29.48 -6.00
N ALA A 202 5.30 -29.78 -6.66
CA ALA A 202 5.07 -31.08 -7.26
C ALA A 202 6.06 -31.35 -8.41
N LEU A 203 6.33 -30.36 -9.25
CA LEU A 203 7.36 -30.46 -10.31
C LEU A 203 8.75 -30.70 -9.72
N GLN A 204 9.12 -29.94 -8.68
CA GLN A 204 10.42 -30.11 -8.02
C GLN A 204 10.59 -31.49 -7.39
N LYS A 205 9.54 -32.03 -6.77
CA LYS A 205 9.55 -33.38 -6.18
C LYS A 205 9.63 -34.48 -7.24
N ALA A 206 9.12 -34.24 -8.44
CA ALA A 206 9.15 -35.18 -9.55
C ALA A 206 10.47 -35.15 -10.34
N ARG A 207 11.45 -34.32 -9.93
CA ARG A 207 12.77 -34.27 -10.57
C ARG A 207 13.41 -35.66 -10.54
N PRO A 208 13.98 -36.13 -11.66
CA PRO A 208 14.76 -37.35 -11.67
C PRO A 208 15.93 -37.23 -10.68
N VAL A 209 16.08 -38.20 -9.78
CA VAL A 209 17.30 -38.33 -8.97
C VAL A 209 18.33 -39.03 -9.85
N GLU A 210 19.44 -38.36 -10.15
CA GLU A 210 20.60 -39.02 -10.76
C GLU A 210 21.13 -40.05 -9.74
N ALA A 211 20.84 -41.33 -9.97
CA ALA A 211 21.48 -42.42 -9.25
C ALA A 211 22.68 -42.88 -10.07
N GLU A 212 23.90 -42.68 -9.55
CA GLU A 212 25.07 -43.37 -10.08
C GLU A 212 24.88 -44.87 -9.86
N VAL A 213 24.77 -45.63 -10.96
CA VAL A 213 24.85 -47.08 -10.92
C VAL A 213 26.29 -47.44 -10.60
N ILE A 214 26.56 -47.76 -9.33
CA ILE A 214 27.83 -48.36 -8.94
C ILE A 214 27.80 -49.80 -9.45
N GLU A 215 28.45 -50.05 -10.59
CA GLU A 215 28.72 -51.42 -11.05
C GLU A 215 29.75 -52.06 -10.09
N LEU A 216 29.36 -53.21 -9.50
CA LEU A 216 30.19 -54.04 -8.62
C LEU A 216 30.92 -55.13 -9.42
#